data_AF-A0A3A1YTZ0-F1
#
_entry.id   AF-A0A3A1YTZ0-F1
#
_cell.length_a   1.000
_cell.length_b   1.000
_cell.length_c   1.000
_cell.angle_alpha   90.00
_cell.angle_beta   90.00
_cell.angle_gamma   90.00
#
_symmetry.space_group_name_H-M   'P 1'
#
loop_
_entity.id
_entity.type
_entity.pdbx_description
1 polymer ?
#
loop_
_entity_poly.entity_id
_entity_poly.type
_entity_poly.pdbx_seq_one_letter_code
_entity_poly.pdbx_strand_id
1 'polypeptide(L)'
;MDRKVTEMIRNNQRWARKRIKHNPNYFKEMAHGQTPDTLWIGCSDSRVPAETLTGNHPGQLFVHRNVANMVIHTDLNCMSVVQYAVESLKVKDIIICGHSNCGGIKAAASKKATGLISNWLMHIQDLYTRNQTLLNSLTEEHMLEVLTRLNVAEQIWNLGRSSIIQDAWARGQELTITGLVYNIEDGHLLEEGVEATSPENLETNYRNYLARLLTLTDQDLDAEIIERHRQDMAANEEDESNEEFPLSYYY
;
A
#
# COMPACT_ATOMS: atom_id res chain seq x y z
N MET A 1 14.59 13.87 -30.10
CA MET A 1 13.86 13.28 -28.95
C MET A 1 14.30 11.84 -28.81
N ASP A 2 14.59 11.38 -27.59
CA ASP A 2 15.00 9.99 -27.31
C ASP A 2 14.03 8.98 -27.97
N ARG A 3 14.57 7.88 -28.54
CA ARG A 3 13.80 6.80 -29.17
C ARG A 3 12.76 6.22 -28.20
N LYS A 4 13.09 6.11 -26.92
CA LYS A 4 12.18 5.58 -25.88
C LYS A 4 10.99 6.51 -25.61
N VAL A 5 11.24 7.82 -25.48
CA VAL A 5 10.17 8.82 -25.26
C VAL A 5 9.24 8.90 -26.46
N THR A 6 9.80 8.82 -27.67
CA THR A 6 9.01 8.81 -28.91
C THR A 6 8.06 7.60 -28.96
N GLU A 7 8.53 6.44 -28.51
CA GLU A 7 7.71 5.24 -28.40
C GLU A 7 6.60 5.38 -27.34
N MET A 8 6.90 5.96 -26.17
CA MET A 8 5.89 6.23 -25.14
C MET A 8 4.76 7.13 -25.65
N ILE A 9 5.07 8.17 -26.42
CA ILE A 9 4.04 9.04 -27.04
C ILE A 9 3.20 8.25 -28.05
N ARG A 10 3.83 7.41 -28.88
CA ARG A 10 3.09 6.54 -29.82
C ARG A 10 2.19 5.54 -29.10
N ASN A 11 2.63 4.99 -27.97
CA ASN A 11 1.85 4.08 -27.15
C ASN A 11 0.64 4.80 -26.55
N ASN A 12 0.84 6.00 -26.00
CA ASN A 12 -0.23 6.86 -25.48
C ASN A 12 -1.26 7.22 -26.57
N GLN A 13 -0.82 7.61 -27.77
CA GLN A 13 -1.73 7.89 -28.89
C GLN A 13 -2.60 6.69 -29.27
N ARG A 14 -2.02 5.48 -29.27
CA ARG A 14 -2.79 4.24 -29.52
C ARG A 14 -3.78 3.96 -28.40
N TRP A 15 -3.36 4.12 -27.15
CA TRP A 15 -4.22 3.96 -25.97
C TRP A 15 -5.42 4.93 -26.01
N ALA A 16 -5.19 6.22 -26.27
CA ALA A 16 -6.26 7.22 -26.31
C ALA A 16 -7.30 6.92 -27.40
N ARG A 17 -6.85 6.53 -28.60
CA ARG A 17 -7.74 6.13 -29.70
C ARG A 17 -8.58 4.89 -29.35
N LYS A 18 -7.98 3.90 -28.68
CA LYS A 18 -8.69 2.70 -28.22
C LYS A 18 -9.78 3.05 -27.21
N ARG A 19 -9.48 3.89 -26.21
CA ARG A 19 -10.45 4.34 -25.20
C ARG A 19 -11.64 5.08 -25.82
N ILE A 20 -11.39 6.04 -26.72
CA ILE A 20 -12.47 6.77 -27.43
C ILE A 20 -13.32 5.84 -28.30
N LYS A 21 -12.70 4.86 -28.97
CA LYS A 21 -13.45 3.89 -29.79
C LYS A 21 -14.43 3.07 -28.95
N HIS A 22 -14.08 2.76 -27.70
CA HIS A 22 -14.92 1.98 -26.79
C HIS A 22 -15.96 2.86 -26.09
N ASN A 23 -15.56 4.01 -25.55
CA ASN A 23 -16.44 5.02 -24.96
C ASN A 23 -16.09 6.41 -25.53
N PRO A 24 -16.90 6.98 -26.45
CA PRO A 24 -16.67 8.30 -27.02
C PRO A 24 -16.67 9.46 -26.02
N ASN A 25 -17.26 9.26 -24.83
CA ASN A 25 -17.33 10.25 -23.76
C ASN A 25 -16.25 10.07 -22.68
N TYR A 26 -15.40 9.05 -22.77
CA TYR A 26 -14.41 8.69 -21.75
C TYR A 26 -13.61 9.87 -21.20
N PHE A 27 -13.02 10.69 -22.08
CA PHE A 27 -12.22 11.85 -21.67
C PHE A 27 -13.07 13.05 -21.19
N LYS A 28 -14.34 13.14 -21.62
CA LYS A 28 -15.26 14.18 -21.12
C LYS A 28 -15.68 13.87 -19.70
N GLU A 29 -16.01 12.61 -19.44
CA GLU A 29 -16.35 12.09 -18.10
C GLU A 29 -15.18 12.28 -17.14
N MET A 30 -13.96 11.89 -17.53
CA MET A 30 -12.76 12.14 -16.70
C MET A 30 -12.46 13.63 -16.48
N ALA A 31 -12.82 14.51 -17.43
CA ALA A 31 -12.58 15.95 -17.30
C ALA A 31 -13.58 16.65 -16.35
N HIS A 32 -14.69 15.99 -15.97
CA HIS A 32 -15.68 16.56 -15.05
C HIS A 32 -15.25 16.57 -13.57
N GLY A 33 -14.07 16.02 -13.27
CA GLY A 33 -13.45 16.06 -11.94
C GLY A 33 -13.19 14.66 -11.41
N GLN A 34 -12.43 14.60 -10.32
CA GLN A 34 -12.19 13.38 -9.55
C GLN A 34 -12.78 13.57 -8.16
N THR A 35 -13.45 12.55 -7.65
CA THR A 35 -13.91 12.48 -6.25
C THR A 35 -13.44 11.16 -5.66
N PRO A 36 -12.11 10.96 -5.53
CA PRO A 36 -11.59 9.75 -4.92
C PRO A 36 -12.09 9.69 -3.47
N ASP A 37 -12.54 8.52 -3.06
CA ASP A 37 -12.93 8.24 -1.68
C ASP A 37 -11.76 7.69 -0.86
N THR A 38 -10.68 7.28 -1.54
CA THR A 38 -9.54 6.59 -0.94
C THR A 38 -8.22 7.24 -1.32
N LEU A 39 -7.35 7.49 -0.33
CA LEU A 39 -5.94 7.80 -0.53
C LEU A 39 -5.11 6.52 -0.42
N TRP A 40 -4.36 6.19 -1.46
CA TRP A 40 -3.40 5.08 -1.48
C TRP A 40 -1.96 5.58 -1.32
N ILE A 41 -1.29 5.21 -0.23
CA ILE A 41 0.13 5.45 0.00
C ILE A 41 0.89 4.14 -0.22
N GLY A 42 1.58 4.05 -1.36
CA GLY A 42 2.28 2.83 -1.78
C GLY A 42 3.78 3.04 -2.00
N CYS A 43 4.47 1.95 -2.31
CA CYS A 43 5.88 2.01 -2.66
C CYS A 43 6.08 2.57 -4.09
N SER A 44 7.19 3.27 -4.33
CA SER A 44 7.65 3.66 -5.67
C SER A 44 8.01 2.46 -6.57
N ASP A 45 7.98 1.24 -6.05
CA ASP A 45 8.13 0.02 -6.83
C ASP A 45 7.09 -0.03 -7.96
N SER A 46 7.56 -0.23 -9.19
CA SER A 46 6.73 -0.12 -10.39
C SER A 46 6.00 -1.41 -10.76
N ARG A 47 6.14 -2.49 -9.98
CA ARG A 47 5.66 -3.82 -10.39
C ARG A 47 4.13 -3.90 -10.50
N VAL A 48 3.38 -3.18 -9.66
CA VAL A 48 1.91 -3.13 -9.81
C VAL A 48 1.31 -1.76 -9.43
N PRO A 49 0.58 -1.10 -10.36
CA PRO A 49 -0.22 0.09 -10.07
C PRO A 49 -1.38 -0.21 -9.10
N ALA A 50 -1.76 0.74 -8.26
CA ALA A 50 -2.79 0.52 -7.22
C ALA A 50 -4.18 0.28 -7.85
N GLU A 51 -4.44 0.98 -8.96
CA GLU A 51 -5.65 0.86 -9.76
C GLU A 51 -5.77 -0.54 -10.38
N THR A 52 -4.65 -1.14 -10.78
CA THR A 52 -4.63 -2.52 -11.30
C THR A 52 -4.86 -3.53 -10.20
N LEU A 53 -4.25 -3.33 -9.02
CA LEU A 53 -4.41 -4.23 -7.86
C LEU A 53 -5.85 -4.29 -7.35
N THR A 54 -6.56 -3.17 -7.38
CA THR A 54 -7.85 -3.02 -6.71
C THR A 54 -9.03 -3.04 -7.68
N GLY A 55 -8.79 -3.15 -8.99
CA GLY A 55 -9.82 -3.04 -10.02
C GLY A 55 -10.43 -1.63 -10.15
N ASN A 56 -9.90 -0.64 -9.42
CA ASN A 56 -10.40 0.72 -9.45
C ASN A 56 -10.12 1.42 -10.78
N HIS A 57 -11.06 2.27 -11.19
CA HIS A 57 -10.95 3.11 -12.36
C HIS A 57 -10.15 4.40 -12.08
N PRO A 58 -9.51 4.99 -13.11
CA PRO A 58 -8.85 6.29 -12.98
C PRO A 58 -9.77 7.34 -12.36
N GLY A 59 -9.30 7.99 -11.29
CA GLY A 59 -10.05 9.00 -10.54
C GLY A 59 -10.75 8.49 -9.28
N GLN A 60 -10.75 7.18 -9.02
CA GLN A 60 -11.28 6.59 -7.77
C GLN A 60 -10.24 6.55 -6.64
N LEU A 61 -8.95 6.42 -6.98
CA LEU A 61 -7.86 6.50 -6.01
C LEU A 61 -7.10 7.82 -6.13
N PHE A 62 -6.79 8.44 -4.99
CA PHE A 62 -5.77 9.47 -4.90
C PHE A 62 -4.46 8.82 -4.45
N VAL A 63 -3.38 8.94 -5.21
CA VAL A 63 -2.20 8.07 -5.03
C VAL A 63 -0.95 8.88 -4.65
N HIS A 64 -0.29 8.44 -3.58
CA HIS A 64 1.08 8.84 -3.23
C HIS A 64 2.03 7.64 -3.34
N ARG A 65 3.25 7.88 -3.79
CA ARG A 65 4.29 6.86 -3.84
C ARG A 65 5.65 7.41 -3.43
N ASN A 66 6.31 6.73 -2.51
CA ASN A 66 7.71 6.94 -2.16
C ASN A 66 8.40 5.58 -1.89
N VAL A 67 9.73 5.58 -1.75
CA VAL A 67 10.45 4.32 -1.52
C VAL A 67 10.03 3.72 -0.18
N ALA A 68 9.53 2.48 -0.20
CA ALA A 68 9.04 1.74 0.97
C ALA A 68 7.87 2.41 1.72
N ASN A 69 6.99 3.12 0.99
CA ASN A 69 5.66 3.56 1.44
C ASN A 69 5.64 4.26 2.81
N MET A 70 6.61 5.14 3.03
CA MET A 70 6.85 5.81 4.30
C MET A 70 5.89 6.98 4.54
N VAL A 71 5.52 7.16 5.79
CA VAL A 71 4.87 8.36 6.33
C VAL A 71 5.77 8.90 7.43
N ILE A 72 6.63 9.85 7.07
CA ILE A 72 7.55 10.51 8.01
C ILE A 72 6.88 11.79 8.50
N HIS A 73 6.88 12.02 9.82
CA HIS A 73 6.19 13.15 10.45
C HIS A 73 6.50 14.52 9.85
N THR A 74 7.72 14.70 9.34
CA THR A 74 8.21 15.96 8.76
C THR A 74 8.43 15.89 7.25
N ASP A 75 7.95 14.84 6.57
CA ASP A 75 7.96 14.79 5.11
C ASP A 75 6.81 15.64 4.57
N LEU A 76 7.13 16.89 4.23
CA LEU A 76 6.16 17.83 3.67
C LEU A 76 5.55 17.32 2.35
N ASN A 77 6.24 16.45 1.61
CA ASN A 77 5.69 15.85 0.39
C ASN A 77 4.47 14.97 0.74
N CYS A 78 4.68 13.93 1.55
CA CYS A 78 3.59 13.04 1.98
C CYS A 78 2.50 13.81 2.76
N MET A 79 2.89 14.70 3.69
CA MET A 79 1.92 15.45 4.49
C MET A 79 1.05 16.40 3.66
N SER A 80 1.59 17.00 2.60
CA SER A 80 0.79 17.84 1.69
C SER A 80 -0.26 17.00 0.95
N VAL A 81 0.09 15.78 0.52
CA VAL A 81 -0.85 14.87 -0.14
C VAL A 81 -1.94 14.41 0.82
N VAL A 82 -1.57 14.02 2.05
CA VAL A 82 -2.50 13.63 3.10
C VAL A 82 -3.46 14.78 3.43
N GLN A 83 -2.94 15.98 3.66
CA GLN A 83 -3.77 17.16 3.98
C GLN A 83 -4.77 17.44 2.85
N TYR A 84 -4.31 17.44 1.60
CA TYR A 84 -5.20 17.68 0.47
C TYR A 84 -6.29 16.60 0.34
N ALA A 85 -5.93 15.32 0.53
CA ALA A 85 -6.88 14.21 0.47
C ALA A 85 -7.96 14.34 1.56
N VAL A 86 -7.54 14.59 2.81
CA VAL A 86 -8.43 14.63 3.97
C VAL A 86 -9.26 15.90 4.02
N GLU A 87 -8.67 17.05 3.71
CA GLU A 87 -9.32 18.36 3.89
C GLU A 87 -10.02 18.85 2.64
N SER A 88 -9.46 18.62 1.45
CA SER A 88 -10.03 19.12 0.19
C SER A 88 -10.88 18.07 -0.50
N LEU A 89 -10.38 16.83 -0.63
CA LEU A 89 -11.11 15.75 -1.32
C LEU A 89 -12.10 15.02 -0.41
N LYS A 90 -11.93 15.12 0.91
CA LYS A 90 -12.76 14.44 1.92
C LYS A 90 -12.79 12.93 1.72
N VAL A 91 -11.63 12.34 1.44
CA VAL A 91 -11.47 10.88 1.42
C VAL A 91 -11.95 10.29 2.75
N LYS A 92 -12.54 9.10 2.69
CA LYS A 92 -12.99 8.32 3.84
C LYS A 92 -11.96 7.30 4.27
N ASP A 93 -11.13 6.85 3.33
CA ASP A 93 -10.18 5.77 3.57
C ASP A 93 -8.76 6.22 3.19
N ILE A 94 -7.80 5.84 4.02
CA ILE A 94 -6.37 5.95 3.71
C ILE A 94 -5.74 4.57 3.84
N ILE A 95 -5.24 4.06 2.73
CA ILE A 95 -4.56 2.78 2.66
C ILE A 95 -3.06 3.03 2.64
N ILE A 96 -2.34 2.42 3.57
CA ILE A 96 -0.88 2.29 3.51
C ILE A 96 -0.57 0.87 3.05
N CYS A 97 -0.03 0.74 1.84
CA CYS A 97 0.25 -0.55 1.25
C CYS A 97 1.76 -0.80 1.14
N GLY A 98 2.24 -1.75 1.95
CA GLY A 98 3.53 -2.39 1.78
C GLY A 98 3.48 -3.46 0.69
N HIS A 99 4.61 -4.07 0.38
CA HIS A 99 4.64 -5.23 -0.51
C HIS A 99 5.82 -6.15 -0.22
N SER A 100 5.63 -7.45 -0.48
CA SER A 100 6.69 -8.45 -0.34
C SER A 100 7.86 -8.13 -1.28
N ASN A 101 9.06 -8.58 -0.88
CA ASN A 101 10.29 -8.39 -1.64
C ASN A 101 10.54 -6.92 -2.04
N CYS A 102 10.30 -5.99 -1.11
CA CYS A 102 10.51 -4.57 -1.32
C CYS A 102 12.00 -4.21 -1.35
N GLY A 103 12.45 -3.57 -2.44
CA GLY A 103 13.85 -3.16 -2.59
C GLY A 103 14.31 -2.18 -1.52
N GLY A 104 13.44 -1.27 -1.07
CA GLY A 104 13.75 -0.33 0.02
C GLY A 104 13.94 -1.03 1.36
N ILE A 105 13.04 -1.96 1.71
CA ILE A 105 13.12 -2.77 2.93
C ILE A 105 14.40 -3.63 2.92
N LYS A 106 14.70 -4.32 1.81
CA LYS A 106 15.94 -5.10 1.64
C LYS A 106 17.20 -4.25 1.79
N ALA A 107 17.21 -3.06 1.18
CA ALA A 107 18.33 -2.14 1.29
C ALA A 107 18.53 -1.60 2.72
N ALA A 108 17.44 -1.37 3.45
CA ALA A 108 17.47 -0.97 4.85
C ALA A 108 17.99 -2.10 5.75
N ALA A 109 17.42 -3.30 5.64
CA ALA A 109 17.78 -4.46 6.46
C ALA A 109 19.24 -4.89 6.28
N SER A 110 19.73 -4.90 5.03
CA SER A 110 21.12 -5.25 4.73
C SER A 110 22.14 -4.20 5.17
N LYS A 111 21.70 -2.99 5.56
CA LYS A 111 22.56 -1.84 5.90
C LYS A 111 23.57 -1.47 4.79
N LYS A 112 23.28 -1.85 3.54
CA LYS A 112 24.13 -1.60 2.36
C LYS A 112 23.70 -0.39 1.53
N ALA A 113 22.59 0.28 1.90
CA ALA A 113 22.16 1.50 1.23
C ALA A 113 23.23 2.60 1.37
N THR A 114 23.59 3.25 0.27
CA THR A 114 24.57 4.34 0.23
C THR A 114 24.01 5.55 -0.51
N GLY A 115 24.59 6.73 -0.27
CA GLY A 115 24.15 7.99 -0.88
C GLY A 115 22.86 8.54 -0.26
N LEU A 116 22.17 9.44 -0.97
CA LEU A 116 21.03 10.17 -0.40
C LEU A 116 19.89 9.26 0.10
N ILE A 117 19.66 8.15 -0.59
CA ILE A 117 18.60 7.20 -0.22
C ILE A 117 18.84 6.54 1.14
N SER A 118 20.10 6.43 1.61
CA SER A 118 20.36 5.87 2.94
C SER A 118 19.74 6.73 4.04
N ASN A 119 19.67 8.05 3.86
CA ASN A 119 19.03 8.97 4.81
C ASN A 119 17.54 8.68 4.95
N TRP A 120 16.88 8.44 3.83
CA TRP A 120 15.46 8.06 3.79
C TRP A 120 15.23 6.70 4.47
N LEU A 121 16.11 5.74 4.20
CA LEU A 121 16.00 4.39 4.76
C LEU A 121 16.41 4.29 6.24
N MET A 122 17.00 5.33 6.84
CA MET A 122 17.32 5.34 8.28
C MET A 122 16.08 5.11 9.14
N HIS A 123 14.92 5.64 8.74
CA HIS A 123 13.67 5.41 9.47
C HIS A 123 13.29 3.92 9.58
N ILE A 124 13.54 3.14 8.52
CA ILE A 124 13.33 1.68 8.55
C ILE A 124 14.46 0.99 9.32
N GLN A 125 15.70 1.48 9.23
CA GLN A 125 16.82 0.95 10.01
C GLN A 125 16.64 1.15 11.52
N ASP A 126 16.03 2.26 11.94
CA ASP A 126 15.65 2.52 13.32
C ASP A 126 14.56 1.54 13.79
N LEU A 127 13.56 1.29 12.93
CA LEU A 127 12.54 0.27 13.19
C LEU A 127 13.14 -1.13 13.30
N TYR A 128 14.05 -1.49 12.39
CA TYR A 128 14.79 -2.75 12.46
C TYR A 128 15.58 -2.86 13.77
N THR A 129 16.29 -1.79 14.16
CA THR A 129 17.14 -1.78 15.35
C THR A 129 16.31 -1.94 16.63
N ARG A 130 15.13 -1.30 16.72
CA ARG A 130 14.18 -1.47 17.84
C ARG A 130 13.68 -2.91 17.99
N ASN A 131 13.57 -3.65 16.89
CA ASN A 131 13.02 -5.01 16.85
C ASN A 131 14.08 -6.07 16.53
N GLN A 132 15.36 -5.74 16.67
CA GLN A 132 16.47 -6.58 16.20
C GLN A 132 16.49 -7.98 16.82
N THR A 133 16.02 -8.13 18.06
CA THR A 133 16.01 -9.42 18.76
C THR A 133 15.12 -10.43 18.03
N LEU A 134 13.91 -10.02 17.66
CA LEU A 134 13.01 -10.84 16.84
C LEU A 134 13.56 -11.00 15.42
N LEU A 135 13.91 -9.89 14.77
CA LEU A 135 14.26 -9.93 13.35
C LEU A 135 15.50 -10.77 13.07
N ASN A 136 16.43 -10.87 14.04
CA ASN A 136 17.62 -11.72 13.93
C ASN A 136 17.37 -13.19 14.29
N SER A 137 16.21 -13.54 14.86
CA SER A 137 15.86 -14.94 15.15
C SER A 137 15.15 -15.65 14.00
N LEU A 138 14.75 -14.90 12.97
CA LEU A 138 14.03 -15.40 11.81
C LEU A 138 14.99 -15.69 10.63
N THR A 139 14.52 -16.48 9.67
CA THR A 139 15.20 -16.58 8.36
C THR A 139 15.20 -15.23 7.63
N GLU A 140 16.08 -15.04 6.63
CA GLU A 140 16.14 -13.78 5.88
C GLU A 140 14.80 -13.43 5.21
N GLU A 141 14.12 -14.43 4.65
CA GLU A 141 12.83 -14.27 3.99
C GLU A 141 11.75 -13.80 4.98
N HIS A 142 11.57 -14.54 6.07
CA HIS A 142 10.63 -14.21 7.14
C HIS A 142 10.96 -12.88 7.83
N MET A 143 12.24 -12.57 8.04
CA MET A 143 12.66 -11.28 8.57
C MET A 143 12.22 -10.13 7.67
N LEU A 144 12.36 -10.27 6.34
CA LEU A 144 11.94 -9.23 5.40
C LEU A 144 10.41 -9.10 5.32
N GLU A 145 9.68 -10.21 5.41
CA GLU A 145 8.22 -10.20 5.52
C GLU A 145 7.79 -9.45 6.80
N VAL A 146 8.28 -9.88 7.97
CA VAL A 146 7.96 -9.25 9.25
C VAL A 146 8.39 -7.78 9.29
N LEU A 147 9.55 -7.42 8.76
CA LEU A 147 9.99 -6.02 8.69
C LEU A 147 9.09 -5.18 7.78
N THR A 148 8.57 -5.76 6.70
CA THR A 148 7.60 -5.09 5.82
C THR A 148 6.28 -4.83 6.56
N ARG A 149 5.79 -5.83 7.30
CA ARG A 149 4.58 -5.74 8.12
C ARG A 149 4.72 -4.72 9.25
N LEU A 150 5.84 -4.76 9.97
CA LEU A 150 6.20 -3.76 10.97
C LEU A 150 6.27 -2.36 10.37
N ASN A 151 6.85 -2.21 9.17
CA ASN A 151 6.93 -0.92 8.49
C ASN A 151 5.54 -0.34 8.22
N VAL A 152 4.62 -1.14 7.68
CA VAL A 152 3.23 -0.71 7.43
C VAL A 152 2.56 -0.27 8.73
N ALA A 153 2.63 -1.08 9.78
CA ALA A 153 2.07 -0.73 11.09
C ALA A 153 2.65 0.57 11.66
N GLU A 154 3.97 0.77 11.54
CA GLU A 154 4.65 2.00 11.97
C GLU A 154 4.19 3.22 11.17
N GLN A 155 3.96 3.06 9.87
CA GLN A 155 3.48 4.17 9.04
C GLN A 155 2.02 4.55 9.37
N ILE A 156 1.18 3.59 9.74
CA ILE A 156 -0.19 3.85 10.23
C ILE A 156 -0.12 4.60 11.56
N TRP A 157 0.76 4.16 12.46
CA TRP A 157 1.04 4.86 13.71
C TRP A 157 1.49 6.30 13.49
N ASN A 158 2.40 6.52 12.54
CA ASN A 158 2.89 7.85 12.22
C ASN A 158 1.81 8.75 11.62
N LEU A 159 1.03 8.21 10.66
CA LEU A 159 -0.04 8.92 10.00
C LEU A 159 -1.15 9.29 10.99
N GLY A 160 -1.60 8.31 11.77
CA GLY A 160 -2.65 8.49 12.76
C GLY A 160 -2.30 9.55 13.81
N ARG A 161 -1.01 9.72 14.13
CA ARG A 161 -0.51 10.74 15.06
C ARG A 161 -0.23 12.10 14.43
N SER A 162 -0.36 12.25 13.12
CA SER A 162 -0.20 13.55 12.46
C SER A 162 -1.32 14.50 12.89
N SER A 163 -1.02 15.80 12.94
CA SER A 163 -2.03 16.81 13.28
C SER A 163 -3.23 16.75 12.33
N ILE A 164 -2.98 16.49 11.04
CA ILE A 164 -4.02 16.42 9.99
C ILE A 164 -5.09 15.38 10.34
N ILE A 165 -4.65 14.18 10.74
CA ILE A 165 -5.57 13.08 11.06
C ILE A 165 -6.22 13.29 12.43
N GLN A 166 -5.45 13.73 13.44
CA GLN A 166 -5.99 14.03 14.76
C GLN A 166 -7.08 15.10 14.69
N ASP A 167 -6.84 16.18 13.93
CA ASP A 167 -7.82 17.24 13.72
C ASP A 167 -9.05 16.75 12.93
N ALA A 168 -8.88 15.74 12.07
CA ALA A 168 -9.98 15.12 11.32
C ALA A 168 -10.90 14.30 12.23
N TRP A 169 -10.34 13.44 13.06
CA TRP A 169 -11.12 12.70 14.04
C TRP A 169 -11.74 13.62 15.09
N ALA A 170 -11.01 14.65 15.57
CA ALA A 170 -11.52 15.58 16.57
C ALA A 170 -12.73 16.40 16.09
N ARG A 171 -12.79 16.73 14.80
CA ARG A 171 -13.95 17.42 14.19
C ARG A 171 -15.07 16.46 13.75
N GLY A 172 -14.97 15.17 14.05
CA GLY A 172 -15.96 14.14 13.73
C GLY A 172 -16.01 13.75 12.26
N GLN A 173 -14.93 13.97 11.49
CA GLN A 173 -14.84 13.47 10.12
C GLN A 173 -14.65 11.94 10.16
N GLU A 174 -15.52 11.22 9.44
CA GLU A 174 -15.35 9.78 9.19
C GLU A 174 -14.07 9.57 8.36
N LEU A 175 -13.10 8.88 8.94
CA LEU A 175 -11.81 8.62 8.31
C LEU A 175 -11.18 7.34 8.90
N THR A 176 -10.90 6.37 8.05
CA THR A 176 -10.26 5.10 8.41
C THR A 176 -8.86 5.04 7.81
N ILE A 177 -7.89 4.54 8.58
CA ILE A 177 -6.56 4.21 8.08
C ILE A 177 -6.37 2.71 8.16
N THR A 178 -6.01 2.08 7.04
CA THR A 178 -5.85 0.62 6.93
C THR A 178 -4.47 0.26 6.40
N GLY A 179 -3.86 -0.76 7.01
CA GLY A 179 -2.60 -1.35 6.56
C GLY A 179 -2.79 -2.58 5.71
N LEU A 180 -2.22 -2.56 4.50
CA LEU A 180 -2.18 -3.72 3.61
C LEU A 180 -0.74 -4.10 3.25
N VAL A 181 -0.51 -5.38 2.97
CA VAL A 181 0.71 -5.87 2.32
C VAL A 181 0.33 -6.66 1.08
N TYR A 182 0.85 -6.22 -0.06
CA TYR A 182 0.69 -6.93 -1.32
C TYR A 182 1.78 -7.98 -1.51
N ASN A 183 1.41 -9.24 -1.72
CA ASN A 183 2.38 -10.24 -2.13
C ASN A 183 2.58 -10.21 -3.65
N ILE A 184 3.81 -9.90 -4.08
CA ILE A 184 4.15 -9.75 -5.49
C ILE A 184 4.18 -11.08 -6.26
N GLU A 185 4.29 -12.21 -5.55
CA GLU A 185 4.48 -13.52 -6.16
C GLU A 185 3.16 -14.16 -6.59
N ASP A 186 2.09 -13.91 -5.85
CA ASP A 186 0.77 -14.51 -6.06
C ASP A 186 -0.31 -13.48 -6.42
N GLY A 187 -0.12 -12.19 -6.10
CA GLY A 187 -1.09 -11.14 -6.42
C GLY A 187 -2.07 -10.81 -5.30
N HIS A 188 -1.91 -11.36 -4.09
CA HIS A 188 -2.89 -11.18 -3.03
C HIS A 188 -2.57 -9.97 -2.13
N LEU A 189 -3.62 -9.25 -1.73
CA LEU A 189 -3.56 -8.22 -0.69
C LEU A 189 -3.88 -8.85 0.66
N LEU A 190 -2.97 -8.71 1.62
CA LEU A 190 -3.12 -9.18 2.98
C LEU A 190 -3.39 -7.99 3.90
N GLU A 191 -4.40 -8.12 4.74
CA GLU A 191 -4.69 -7.13 5.77
C GLU A 191 -3.76 -7.34 6.96
N GLU A 192 -3.08 -6.28 7.39
CA GLU A 192 -2.14 -6.34 8.52
C GLU A 192 -2.80 -6.08 9.86
N GLY A 193 -4.13 -6.15 9.99
CA GLY A 193 -4.85 -6.06 11.27
C GLY A 193 -4.65 -4.77 12.07
N VAL A 194 -4.00 -3.75 11.49
CA VAL A 194 -3.94 -2.39 12.04
C VAL A 194 -4.89 -1.53 11.24
N GLU A 195 -6.06 -1.33 11.83
CA GLU A 195 -7.02 -0.31 11.41
C GLU A 195 -7.05 0.80 12.46
N ALA A 196 -7.22 2.04 12.03
CA ALA A 196 -7.41 3.18 12.92
C ALA A 196 -8.57 4.07 12.45
N THR A 197 -9.59 4.20 13.29
CA THR A 197 -10.75 5.08 13.10
C THR A 197 -10.83 6.21 14.13
N SER A 198 -10.00 6.15 15.18
CA SER A 198 -9.88 7.17 16.23
C SER A 198 -8.50 7.08 16.90
N PRO A 199 -8.10 8.07 17.72
CA PRO A 199 -6.86 8.00 18.50
C PRO A 199 -6.79 6.78 19.43
N GLU A 200 -7.90 6.44 20.10
CA GLU A 200 -7.97 5.30 21.03
C GLU A 200 -7.90 3.96 20.31
N ASN A 201 -8.58 3.88 19.16
CA ASN A 201 -8.55 2.71 18.30
C ASN A 201 -7.15 2.48 17.71
N LEU A 202 -6.47 3.55 17.27
CA LEU A 202 -5.08 3.52 16.83
C LEU A 202 -4.14 2.94 17.89
N GLU A 203 -4.20 3.45 19.13
CA GLU A 203 -3.34 2.99 20.24
C GLU A 203 -3.57 1.52 20.56
N THR A 204 -4.83 1.10 20.61
CA THR A 204 -5.19 -0.27 20.96
C THR A 204 -4.79 -1.25 19.86
N ASN A 205 -5.17 -0.96 18.61
CA ASN A 205 -4.93 -1.85 17.47
C ASN A 205 -3.43 -1.97 17.16
N TYR A 206 -2.70 -0.85 17.17
CA TYR A 206 -1.24 -0.88 16.96
C TYR A 206 -0.52 -1.71 18.04
N ARG A 207 -0.88 -1.54 19.32
CA ARG A 207 -0.27 -2.33 20.41
C ARG A 207 -0.58 -3.81 20.30
N ASN A 208 -1.83 -4.17 20.05
CA ASN A 208 -2.25 -5.57 19.92
C ASN A 208 -1.53 -6.25 18.75
N TYR A 209 -1.47 -5.55 17.62
CA TYR A 209 -0.82 -6.06 16.43
C TYR A 209 0.70 -6.21 16.61
N LEU A 210 1.37 -5.21 17.20
CA LEU A 210 2.78 -5.36 17.55
C LEU A 210 3.02 -6.50 18.53
N ALA A 211 2.17 -6.68 19.54
CA ALA A 211 2.31 -7.78 20.48
C ALA A 211 2.24 -9.14 19.77
N ARG A 212 1.34 -9.30 18.79
CA ARG A 212 1.27 -10.50 17.94
C ARG A 212 2.54 -10.66 17.11
N LEU A 213 2.94 -9.65 16.34
CA LEU A 213 4.12 -9.72 15.47
C LEU A 213 5.39 -10.04 16.27
N LEU A 214 5.52 -9.47 17.47
CA LEU A 214 6.68 -9.64 18.33
C LEU A 214 6.88 -11.06 18.87
N THR A 215 5.87 -11.92 18.71
CA THR A 215 5.91 -13.32 19.15
C THR A 215 6.06 -14.33 18.01
N LEU A 216 6.07 -13.86 16.75
CA LEU A 216 6.14 -14.76 15.60
C LEU A 216 7.47 -15.51 15.53
N THR A 217 7.37 -16.80 15.21
CA THR A 217 8.50 -17.66 14.86
C THR A 217 8.45 -18.01 13.38
N ASP A 218 9.54 -18.60 12.86
CA ASP A 218 9.53 -19.14 11.49
C ASP A 218 8.39 -20.16 11.29
N GLN A 219 8.07 -20.98 12.31
CA GLN A 219 6.99 -21.97 12.23
C GLN A 219 5.60 -21.32 12.13
N ASP A 220 5.38 -20.21 12.84
CA ASP A 220 4.12 -19.48 12.77
C ASP A 220 3.93 -18.84 11.39
N LEU A 221 5.00 -18.29 10.82
CA LEU A 221 5.00 -17.69 9.48
C LEU A 221 4.78 -18.75 8.39
N ASP A 222 5.45 -19.90 8.48
CA ASP A 222 5.20 -21.05 7.59
C ASP A 222 3.73 -21.49 7.66
N ALA A 223 3.15 -21.53 8.86
CA ALA A 223 1.74 -21.88 9.05
C ALA A 223 0.80 -20.83 8.45
N GLU A 224 1.11 -19.53 8.59
CA GLU A 224 0.36 -18.46 7.92
C GLU A 224 0.40 -18.62 6.39
N ILE A 225 1.56 -18.94 5.80
CA ILE A 225 1.69 -19.19 4.35
C ILE A 225 0.82 -20.37 3.90
N ILE A 226 0.87 -21.49 4.62
CA ILE A 226 0.08 -22.69 4.29
C ILE A 226 -1.42 -22.39 4.36
N GLU A 227 -1.86 -21.65 5.37
CA GLU A 227 -3.26 -21.29 5.53
C GLU A 227 -3.74 -20.34 4.44
N ARG A 228 -2.91 -19.36 4.05
CA ARG A 228 -3.20 -18.47 2.89
C ARG A 228 -3.41 -19.29 1.61
N HIS A 229 -2.49 -20.19 1.29
CA HIS A 229 -2.61 -21.05 0.10
C HIS A 229 -3.87 -21.93 0.15
N ARG A 230 -4.26 -22.44 1.32
CA ARG A 230 -5.50 -23.20 1.46
C ARG A 230 -6.72 -22.34 1.16
N GLN A 231 -6.77 -21.11 1.68
CA GLN A 231 -7.88 -20.18 1.45
C GLN A 231 -8.00 -19.82 -0.03
N ASP A 232 -6.86 -19.58 -0.71
CA ASP A 232 -6.84 -19.29 -2.14
C ASP A 232 -7.36 -20.47 -2.98
N MET A 233 -6.98 -21.71 -2.63
CA MET A 233 -7.52 -22.89 -3.32
C MET A 233 -9.03 -23.04 -3.12
N ALA A 234 -9.54 -22.78 -1.92
CA ALA A 234 -10.98 -22.84 -1.65
C ALA A 234 -11.76 -21.75 -2.42
N ALA A 235 -11.24 -20.52 -2.49
CA ALA A 235 -11.87 -19.44 -3.24
C ALA A 235 -11.93 -19.73 -4.75
N ASN A 236 -10.86 -20.32 -5.31
CA ASN A 236 -10.84 -20.71 -6.72
C ASN A 236 -11.87 -21.81 -7.04
N GLU A 237 -12.09 -22.79 -6.14
CA GLU A 237 -13.12 -23.81 -6.32
C GLU A 237 -14.54 -23.21 -6.29
N GLU A 238 -14.78 -22.18 -5.47
CA GLU A 238 -16.04 -21.44 -5.44
C GLU A 238 -16.26 -20.59 -6.71
N ASP A 239 -15.23 -19.92 -7.21
CA ASP A 239 -15.31 -19.13 -8.44
C ASP A 239 -15.52 -20.00 -9.68
N GLU A 240 -14.80 -21.12 -9.82
CA GLU A 240 -15.02 -22.09 -10.91
C GLU A 240 -16.44 -22.68 -10.92
N SER A 241 -17.10 -22.74 -9.75
CA SER A 241 -18.49 -23.17 -9.64
C SER A 241 -19.51 -22.09 -10.04
N ASN A 242 -19.09 -20.82 -10.10
CA ASN A 242 -19.93 -19.64 -10.35
C ASN A 242 -19.70 -18.98 -11.73
N GLU A 243 -18.83 -19.52 -12.59
CA GLU A 243 -18.56 -18.98 -13.93
C GLU A 243 -19.69 -19.24 -14.95
N GLU A 244 -20.78 -18.45 -14.90
CA GLU A 244 -21.48 -17.99 -16.11
C GLU A 244 -20.85 -16.66 -16.55
N PHE A 245 -19.81 -16.71 -17.39
CA PHE A 245 -19.14 -15.49 -17.88
C PHE A 245 -19.92 -14.75 -18.98
N PRO A 246 -20.17 -13.44 -18.85
CA PRO A 246 -20.22 -12.55 -20.00
C PRO A 246 -18.79 -12.10 -20.34
N LEU A 247 -18.29 -12.59 -21.48
CA LEU A 247 -17.04 -12.16 -22.14
C LEU A 247 -17.00 -10.62 -22.32
N SER A 248 -16.46 -9.88 -21.36
CA SER A 248 -16.17 -8.46 -21.53
C SER A 248 -15.05 -7.91 -20.65
N TYR A 249 -14.01 -8.69 -20.35
CA TYR A 249 -12.85 -8.17 -19.61
C TYR A 249 -11.53 -8.57 -20.25
N TYR A 250 -11.20 -7.93 -21.38
CA TYR A 250 -9.83 -7.76 -21.86
C TYR A 250 -9.73 -6.54 -22.80
N TYR A 251 -9.96 -5.30 -22.32
CA TYR A 251 -9.63 -4.08 -23.10
C TYR A 251 -9.24 -2.83 -22.27
#